data_AF-A0A382U2M9-F1
#
_entry.id   AF-A0A382U2M9-F1
#
_cell.length_a   1.000
_cell.length_b   1.000
_cell.length_c   1.000
_cell.angle_alpha   90.00
_cell.angle_beta   90.00
_cell.angle_gamma   90.00
#
_symmetry.space_group_name_H-M   'P 1'
#
loop_
_entity.id
_entity.type
_entity.pdbx_description
1 polymer ?
#
loop_
_entity_poly.entity_id
_entity_poly.type
_entity_poly.pdbx_seq_one_letter_code
_entity_poly.pdbx_strand_id
1 'polypeptide(L)'
;IKLHPVTNEQQFNFYNKSNWDVTYDNLYDLFNKTNIVITTTSGTALESVACGISVIMIASSETFVINPLVDYGKGKIWDIVYNEEGFMEKVNSLLVYSKDNPEEIDSISNWYRDNFFIEPTEINISKAFELC
;
A
#
# COMPACT_ATOMS: atom_id res chain seq x y z
N ILE A 1 5.66 6.42 -11.64
CA ILE A 1 6.71 6.17 -10.62
C ILE A 1 6.86 7.41 -9.76
N LYS A 2 6.68 7.29 -8.45
CA LYS A 2 6.93 8.38 -7.50
C LYS A 2 8.26 8.09 -6.80
N LEU A 3 9.27 8.90 -7.06
CA LEU A 3 10.57 8.78 -6.41
C LEU A 3 10.57 9.48 -5.04
N HIS A 4 11.45 9.03 -4.15
CA HIS A 4 11.75 9.77 -2.92
C HIS A 4 12.33 11.15 -3.31
N PRO A 5 12.01 12.26 -2.61
CA PRO A 5 12.40 13.61 -3.04
C PRO A 5 13.90 13.83 -3.26
N VAL A 6 14.75 13.05 -2.59
CA VAL A 6 16.22 13.14 -2.71
C VAL A 6 16.82 12.17 -3.74
N THR A 7 15.98 11.34 -4.37
CA THR A 7 16.44 10.35 -5.34
C THR A 7 16.62 10.99 -6.71
N ASN A 8 17.78 10.75 -7.33
CA ASN A 8 18.05 11.21 -8.68
C ASN A 8 17.40 10.25 -9.71
N GLU A 9 16.49 10.77 -10.52
CA GLU A 9 15.82 10.06 -11.60
C GLU A 9 16.78 9.37 -12.57
N GLN A 10 17.96 9.93 -12.80
CA GLN A 10 18.97 9.37 -13.70
C GLN A 10 19.41 7.96 -13.31
N GLN A 11 19.26 7.57 -12.04
CA GLN A 11 19.53 6.21 -11.56
C GLN A 11 18.58 5.16 -12.19
N PHE A 12 17.44 5.59 -12.73
CA PHE A 12 16.40 4.73 -13.30
C PHE A 12 16.35 4.76 -14.82
N ASN A 13 17.13 5.62 -15.47
CA ASN A 13 17.12 5.76 -16.93
C ASN A 13 17.38 4.44 -17.67
N PHE A 14 18.19 3.55 -17.08
CA PHE A 14 18.47 2.22 -17.65
C PHE A 14 17.26 1.27 -17.61
N TYR A 15 16.37 1.45 -16.62
CA TYR A 15 15.18 0.61 -16.41
C TYR A 15 13.91 1.23 -16.99
N ASN A 16 13.98 2.49 -17.44
CA ASN A 16 12.82 3.22 -17.88
C ASN A 16 12.26 2.63 -19.19
N LYS A 17 11.01 2.18 -19.14
CA LYS A 17 10.28 1.73 -20.34
C LYS A 17 9.48 2.90 -20.90
N SER A 18 9.20 2.89 -22.20
CA SER A 18 8.49 3.99 -22.89
C SER A 18 7.08 4.30 -22.34
N ASN A 19 6.53 3.42 -21.51
CA ASN A 19 5.20 3.54 -20.90
C ASN A 19 5.27 3.89 -19.40
N TRP A 20 6.42 4.27 -18.88
CA TRP A 20 6.63 4.62 -17.47
C TRP A 20 6.84 6.12 -17.33
N ASP A 21 5.95 6.76 -16.58
CA ASP A 21 6.05 8.19 -16.26
C ASP A 21 6.58 8.38 -14.84
N VAL A 22 7.61 9.20 -14.68
CA VAL A 22 8.05 9.71 -13.37
C VAL A 22 7.22 10.94 -13.03
N THR A 23 6.68 10.99 -11.82
CA THR A 23 5.87 12.13 -11.35
C THR A 23 6.43 12.70 -10.06
N TYR A 24 6.27 14.01 -9.89
CA TYR A 24 6.58 14.76 -8.68
C TYR A 24 5.31 15.34 -8.04
N ASP A 25 4.13 14.94 -8.53
CA ASP A 25 2.84 15.35 -8.00
C ASP A 25 2.68 14.91 -6.53
N ASN A 26 1.72 15.53 -5.86
CA ASN A 26 1.34 15.15 -4.51
C ASN A 26 0.80 13.71 -4.47
N LEU A 27 1.20 12.94 -3.47
CA LEU A 27 0.81 11.54 -3.32
C LEU A 27 -0.71 11.34 -3.24
N TYR A 28 -1.41 12.20 -2.51
CA TYR A 28 -2.86 12.09 -2.32
C TYR A 28 -3.64 12.40 -3.60
N ASP A 29 -3.12 13.28 -4.46
CA ASP A 29 -3.69 13.51 -5.79
C ASP A 29 -3.51 12.28 -6.70
N LEU A 30 -2.38 11.58 -6.56
CA LEU A 30 -2.11 10.35 -7.31
C LEU A 30 -3.04 9.20 -6.87
N PHE A 31 -3.36 9.11 -5.58
CA PHE A 31 -4.26 8.08 -5.05
C PHE A 31 -5.61 8.07 -5.76
N ASN A 32 -6.18 9.23 -6.09
CA ASN A 32 -7.46 9.35 -6.78
C ASN A 32 -7.52 8.67 -8.16
N LYS A 33 -6.37 8.46 -8.81
CA LYS A 33 -6.25 7.82 -10.14
C LYS A 33 -5.49 6.51 -10.11
N THR A 34 -5.18 5.99 -8.92
CA THR A 34 -4.36 4.79 -8.75
C THR A 34 -5.22 3.58 -8.44
N ASN A 35 -5.09 2.51 -9.22
CA ASN A 35 -5.77 1.24 -8.95
C ASN A 35 -4.97 0.33 -8.02
N ILE A 36 -3.63 0.41 -8.08
CA ILE A 36 -2.74 -0.43 -7.29
C ILE A 36 -1.43 0.30 -7.01
N VAL A 37 -0.90 0.12 -5.80
CA VAL A 37 0.41 0.61 -5.38
C VAL A 37 1.35 -0.58 -5.22
N ILE A 38 2.55 -0.45 -5.79
CA ILE A 38 3.63 -1.42 -5.63
C ILE A 38 4.75 -0.74 -4.87
N THR A 39 5.13 -1.28 -3.72
CA THR A 39 6.13 -0.66 -2.83
C THR A 39 6.85 -1.73 -2.02
N THR A 40 7.94 -1.37 -1.36
CA THR A 40 8.63 -2.23 -0.40
C THR A 40 8.21 -1.84 1.01
N THR A 41 8.99 -0.97 1.65
CA THR A 41 8.84 -0.55 3.04
C THR A 41 8.43 0.91 3.06
N SER A 42 7.13 1.21 3.02
CA SER A 42 6.65 2.59 3.07
C SER A 42 5.36 2.71 3.85
N GLY A 43 5.24 3.77 4.67
CA GLY A 43 3.97 4.19 5.27
C GLY A 43 2.88 4.43 4.22
N THR A 44 3.28 4.77 2.98
CA THR A 44 2.38 4.83 1.82
C THR A 44 1.59 3.55 1.58
N ALA A 45 2.11 2.37 1.94
CA ALA A 45 1.34 1.12 1.85
C ALA A 45 0.10 1.18 2.75
N LEU A 46 0.28 1.63 4.00
CA LEU A 46 -0.79 1.77 4.98
C LEU A 46 -1.82 2.82 4.54
N GLU A 47 -1.33 3.97 4.09
CA GLU A 47 -2.19 5.06 3.57
C GLU A 47 -3.00 4.59 2.34
N SER A 48 -2.38 3.82 1.44
CA SER A 48 -3.05 3.30 0.23
C SER A 48 -4.20 2.36 0.59
N VAL A 49 -3.97 1.42 1.52
CA VAL A 49 -5.02 0.51 1.99
C VAL A 49 -6.15 1.28 2.68
N ALA A 50 -5.83 2.29 3.51
CA ALA A 50 -6.82 3.16 4.12
C ALA A 50 -7.62 3.99 3.11
N CYS A 51 -7.11 4.18 1.89
CA CYS A 51 -7.79 4.81 0.76
C CYS A 51 -8.55 3.83 -0.15
N GLY A 52 -8.58 2.52 0.14
CA GLY A 52 -9.24 1.53 -0.72
C GLY A 52 -8.43 1.12 -1.94
N ILE A 53 -7.14 1.45 -1.96
CA ILE A 53 -6.25 1.15 -3.08
C ILE A 53 -5.50 -0.14 -2.79
N SER A 54 -5.48 -1.04 -3.76
CA SER A 54 -4.78 -2.30 -3.59
C SER A 54 -3.26 -2.12 -3.46
N VAL A 55 -2.61 -2.97 -2.67
CA VAL A 55 -1.15 -2.87 -2.44
C VAL A 55 -0.45 -4.20 -2.69
N ILE A 56 0.63 -4.18 -3.47
CA ILE A 56 1.61 -5.26 -3.52
C ILE A 56 2.88 -4.81 -2.83
N MET A 57 3.22 -5.51 -1.75
CA MET A 57 4.47 -5.35 -1.04
C MET A 57 5.54 -6.24 -1.65
N ILE A 58 6.63 -5.65 -2.11
CA ILE A 58 7.84 -6.38 -2.50
C ILE A 58 8.72 -6.49 -1.27
N ALA A 59 9.01 -7.72 -0.85
CA ALA A 59 9.91 -7.99 0.25
C ALA A 59 11.09 -8.85 -0.22
N SER A 60 12.21 -8.76 0.49
CA SER A 60 13.32 -9.70 0.30
C SER A 60 13.16 -10.86 1.26
N SER A 61 13.39 -12.08 0.77
CA SER A 61 13.43 -13.30 1.59
C SER A 61 14.66 -13.38 2.49
N GLU A 62 15.67 -12.54 2.25
CA GLU A 62 16.97 -12.57 2.96
C GLU A 62 17.05 -11.54 4.09
N THR A 63 16.13 -10.56 4.12
CA THR A 63 16.11 -9.47 5.10
C THR A 63 14.83 -9.47 5.92
N PHE A 64 14.86 -8.85 7.10
CA PHE A 64 13.67 -8.69 7.92
C PHE A 64 12.58 -7.90 7.17
N VAL A 65 11.38 -8.48 7.10
CA VAL A 65 10.22 -7.84 6.45
C VAL A 65 9.61 -6.83 7.40
N ILE A 66 9.78 -5.54 7.09
CA ILE A 66 9.12 -4.46 7.82
C ILE A 66 7.82 -4.14 7.08
N ASN A 67 6.76 -4.89 7.37
CA ASN A 67 5.44 -4.65 6.77
C ASN A 67 4.56 -3.83 7.72
N PRO A 68 4.19 -2.57 7.39
CA PRO A 68 3.24 -1.81 8.20
C PRO A 68 1.80 -2.33 8.11
N LEU A 69 1.47 -3.20 7.15
CA LEU A 69 0.14 -3.79 6.98
C LEU A 69 -0.03 -5.01 7.89
N VAL A 70 -1.13 -5.03 8.62
CA VAL A 70 -1.57 -6.19 9.41
C VAL A 70 -2.31 -7.19 8.52
N ASP A 71 -2.45 -8.43 8.97
CA ASP A 71 -3.09 -9.51 8.19
C ASP A 71 -4.54 -9.21 7.75
N TYR A 72 -5.19 -8.20 8.36
CA TYR A 72 -6.51 -7.75 7.93
C TYR A 72 -6.49 -7.27 6.47
N GLY A 73 -7.36 -7.83 5.64
CA GLY A 73 -7.46 -7.54 4.21
C GLY A 73 -6.40 -8.21 3.32
N LYS A 74 -5.52 -9.04 3.88
CA LYS A 74 -4.50 -9.76 3.09
C LYS A 74 -5.16 -10.72 2.08
N GLY A 75 -4.65 -10.73 0.85
CA GLY A 75 -5.21 -11.47 -0.29
C GLY A 75 -6.48 -10.84 -0.90
N LYS A 76 -7.01 -9.77 -0.29
CA LYS A 76 -8.20 -9.05 -0.74
C LYS A 76 -7.86 -7.67 -1.28
N ILE A 77 -7.24 -6.84 -0.43
CA ILE A 77 -6.78 -5.49 -0.79
C ILE A 77 -5.26 -5.41 -0.88
N TRP A 78 -4.53 -6.23 -0.12
CA TRP A 78 -3.07 -6.20 -0.17
C TRP A 78 -2.47 -7.59 -0.13
N ASP A 79 -1.27 -7.74 -0.69
CA ASP A 79 -0.49 -8.97 -0.61
C ASP A 79 1.01 -8.67 -0.66
N ILE A 80 1.81 -9.69 -0.39
CA ILE A 80 3.27 -9.64 -0.37
C ILE A 80 3.86 -10.64 -1.37
N VAL A 81 4.94 -10.24 -2.01
CA VAL A 81 5.76 -11.05 -2.92
C VAL A 81 7.21 -11.02 -2.48
N TYR A 82 7.90 -12.13 -2.68
CA TYR A 82 9.32 -12.29 -2.32
C TYR A 82 10.24 -12.43 -3.53
N ASN A 83 9.67 -12.71 -4.69
CA ASN A 83 10.35 -12.87 -5.97
C ASN A 83 9.37 -12.52 -7.11
N GLU A 84 9.84 -12.62 -8.34
CA GLU A 84 9.03 -12.36 -9.54
C GLU A 84 7.96 -13.42 -9.82
N GLU A 85 8.12 -14.62 -9.25
CA GLU A 85 7.22 -15.73 -9.46
C GLU A 85 5.83 -15.42 -8.85
N GLY A 86 4.79 -15.53 -9.66
CA GLY A 86 3.42 -15.21 -9.23
C GLY A 86 3.14 -13.73 -8.99
N PHE A 87 4.08 -12.81 -9.28
CA PHE A 87 3.86 -11.36 -9.10
C PHE A 87 2.61 -10.87 -9.84
N MET A 88 2.52 -11.19 -11.13
CA MET A 88 1.39 -10.78 -11.95
C MET A 88 0.08 -11.46 -11.55
N GLU A 89 0.14 -12.69 -11.03
CA GLU A 89 -1.04 -13.40 -10.55
C GLU A 89 -1.63 -12.69 -9.34
N LYS A 90 -0.78 -12.30 -8.37
CA LYS A 90 -1.21 -11.52 -7.21
C LYS A 90 -1.74 -10.14 -7.58
N VAL A 91 -1.05 -9.42 -8.48
CA VAL A 91 -1.55 -8.13 -9.01
C VAL A 91 -2.94 -8.28 -9.60
N ASN A 92 -3.14 -9.26 -10.49
CA ASN A 92 -4.43 -9.49 -11.13
C ASN A 92 -5.50 -9.92 -10.12
N SER A 93 -5.17 -10.79 -9.17
CA SER A 93 -6.09 -11.22 -8.12
C SER A 93 -6.62 -10.05 -7.30
N LEU A 94 -5.74 -9.13 -6.87
CA LEU A 94 -6.16 -7.95 -6.11
C LEU A 94 -7.02 -7.00 -6.94
N LEU A 95 -6.65 -6.76 -8.20
CA LEU A 95 -7.41 -5.89 -9.10
C LEU A 95 -8.82 -6.44 -9.38
N VAL A 96 -8.94 -7.75 -9.62
CA VAL A 96 -10.23 -8.43 -9.80
C VAL A 96 -11.04 -8.37 -8.52
N TYR A 97 -10.44 -8.71 -7.38
CA TYR A 97 -11.14 -8.69 -6.10
C TYR A 97 -11.69 -7.31 -5.77
N SER A 98 -10.87 -6.26 -5.94
CA SER A 98 -11.24 -4.88 -5.66
C SER A 98 -12.41 -4.42 -6.53
N LYS A 99 -12.38 -4.76 -7.83
CA LYS A 99 -13.47 -4.46 -8.76
C LYS A 99 -14.76 -5.19 -8.41
N ASP A 100 -14.68 -6.46 -8.03
CA ASP A 100 -15.85 -7.31 -7.82
C ASP A 100 -16.46 -7.15 -6.42
N ASN A 101 -15.71 -6.61 -5.45
CA ASN A 101 -16.11 -6.51 -4.04
C ASN A 101 -15.90 -5.09 -3.46
N PRO A 102 -16.47 -4.03 -4.06
CA PRO A 102 -16.22 -2.66 -3.63
C PRO A 102 -16.66 -2.37 -2.18
N GLU A 103 -17.74 -2.98 -1.71
CA GLU A 103 -18.22 -2.81 -0.32
C GLU A 103 -17.24 -3.41 0.71
N GLU A 104 -16.67 -4.58 0.39
CA GLU A 104 -15.67 -5.21 1.25
C GLU A 104 -14.38 -4.39 1.29
N ILE A 105 -13.95 -3.86 0.13
CA ILE A 105 -12.81 -2.94 0.06
C ILE A 105 -13.05 -1.71 0.93
N ASP A 106 -14.23 -1.09 0.86
CA ASP A 106 -14.54 0.07 1.69
C ASP A 106 -14.57 -0.31 3.18
N SER A 107 -15.14 -1.46 3.54
CA SER A 107 -15.12 -1.98 4.92
C SER A 107 -13.69 -2.17 5.43
N ILE A 108 -12.81 -2.78 4.63
CA ILE A 108 -11.41 -2.95 4.98
C ILE A 108 -10.73 -1.59 5.16
N SER A 109 -10.96 -0.67 4.24
CA SER A 109 -10.37 0.68 4.25
C SER A 109 -10.79 1.48 5.48
N ASN A 110 -12.09 1.44 5.81
CA ASN A 110 -12.64 2.05 7.01
C ASN A 110 -11.97 1.49 8.27
N TRP A 111 -11.82 0.17 8.35
CA TRP A 111 -11.14 -0.45 9.47
C TRP A 111 -9.69 0.06 9.61
N TYR A 112 -8.95 0.19 8.51
CA TYR A 112 -7.60 0.76 8.56
C TYR A 112 -7.59 2.22 9.04
N ARG A 113 -8.53 3.05 8.57
CA ARG A 113 -8.69 4.43 9.05
C ARG A 113 -8.95 4.48 10.56
N ASP A 114 -9.88 3.67 11.04
CA ASP A 114 -10.33 3.64 12.43
C ASP A 114 -9.31 3.02 13.40
N ASN A 115 -8.27 2.35 12.91
CA ASN A 115 -7.25 1.73 13.75
C ASN A 115 -5.88 2.42 13.66
N PHE A 116 -5.54 3.03 12.51
CA PHE A 116 -4.21 3.63 12.30
C PHE A 116 -4.22 5.15 12.10
N PHE A 117 -5.37 5.74 11.78
CA PHE A 117 -5.50 7.17 11.47
C PHE A 117 -6.48 7.87 12.43
N ILE A 118 -6.48 7.44 13.69
CA ILE A 118 -7.31 8.02 14.76
C ILE A 118 -6.61 9.18 15.45
N GLU A 119 -7.40 10.16 15.88
CA GLU A 119 -6.89 11.25 16.69
C GLU A 119 -6.42 10.73 18.07
N PRO A 120 -5.24 11.14 18.57
CA PRO A 120 -4.69 10.68 19.84
C PRO A 120 -5.35 11.37 21.04
N THR A 121 -6.64 11.12 21.24
CA THR A 121 -7.38 11.57 22.43
C THR A 121 -7.04 10.70 23.65
N GLU A 122 -7.28 11.18 24.88
CA GLU A 122 -7.05 10.38 26.10
C GLU A 122 -7.76 9.02 26.05
N ILE A 123 -8.98 8.99 25.53
CA ILE A 123 -9.78 7.77 25.37
C ILE A 123 -9.11 6.81 24.38
N ASN A 124 -8.67 7.30 23.23
CA ASN A 124 -8.04 6.48 22.20
C ASN A 124 -6.67 5.96 22.63
N ILE A 125 -5.87 6.79 23.32
CA ILE A 125 -4.60 6.37 23.92
C ILE A 125 -4.84 5.27 24.95
N SER A 126 -5.81 5.46 25.86
CA SER A 126 -6.11 4.45 26.89
C SER A 126 -6.55 3.11 26.27
N LYS A 127 -7.36 3.15 25.21
CA LYS A 127 -7.75 1.94 24.46
C LYS A 127 -6.57 1.27 23.76
N ALA A 128 -5.72 2.04 23.07
CA ALA A 128 -4.59 1.51 22.30
C ALA A 128 -3.53 0.83 23.19
N PHE A 129 -3.35 1.31 24.42
CA PHE A 129 -2.42 0.76 25.40
C PHE A 129 -3.08 -0.14 26.46
N GLU A 130 -4.36 -0.51 26.27
CA GLU A 130 -5.11 -1.37 27.20
C GLU A 130 -5.08 -0.87 28.66
N LEU A 131 -5.10 0.44 28.87
CA LEU A 131 -5.01 1.09 30.18
C LEU A 131 -6.34 1.15 30.93
N CYS A 132 -7.42 0.61 30.35
CA CYS A 132 -8.79 0.60 30.87
C CYS A 132 -9.48 -0.74 30.57
#